data_AF-A0A8H7AIZ4-F1
#
_entry.id   AF-A0A8H7AIZ4-F1
#
_cell.length_a   1.000
_cell.length_b   1.000
_cell.length_c   1.000
_cell.angle_alpha   90.00
_cell.angle_beta   90.00
_cell.angle_gamma   90.00
#
_symmetry.space_group_name_H-M   'P 1'
#
loop_
_entity.id
_entity.type
_entity.pdbx_description
1 polymer ?
#
loop_
_entity_poly.entity_id
_entity_poly.type
_entity_poly.pdbx_seq_one_letter_code
_entity_poly.pdbx_strand_id
1 'polypeptide(L)'
;MFKMRVIWVWLRDYRSTHGTAVGHDSQNETEVRRRDTWILAYGPGPGAANRFGLTTIHAGTLAVEIEFPNHAAAHPEYVKNLQAFADRCAAAAEARAQVPAVEALGLDSGPATQAASEAPTPGERLIYYKGRSIGKGQFGEVHLVFRARDGLVFAAKTFKPLPNKRKHEQELPAWLTKIRREFTLMRENPLPNVAQVFELRETPEPTIIMAYYPQGNMVDALILDEGQRMSGFGQVLEALAHLHAKGVVHRDLKPENFLVELAPFFKIVIADFGLANVAADDAWLKTFCGSLKYVAPEVFPGPSHGHGTLADVWSLGVIGIEWIYDFPEPPPVPAQK
;
A
#
# COMPACT_ATOMS: atom_id res chain seq x y z
N MET A 1 31.44 7.36 6.51
CA MET A 1 30.10 7.06 5.97
C MET A 1 29.08 7.33 7.07
N PHE A 2 28.49 8.53 7.11
CA PHE A 2 27.49 8.86 8.13
C PHE A 2 26.19 8.12 7.80
N LYS A 3 25.82 7.11 8.60
CA LYS A 3 24.45 6.57 8.56
C LYS A 3 23.52 7.70 9.01
N MET A 4 22.78 8.31 8.08
CA MET A 4 21.67 9.20 8.42
C MET A 4 20.73 8.42 9.36
N ARG A 5 20.70 8.78 10.64
CA ARG A 5 19.66 8.33 11.56
C ARG A 5 18.36 8.98 11.09
N VAL A 6 17.36 8.17 10.76
CA VAL A 6 16.01 8.66 10.50
C VAL A 6 15.49 9.24 11.82
N ILE A 7 15.21 10.53 11.85
CA ILE A 7 14.67 11.22 13.03
C ILE A 7 13.17 11.22 12.90
N TRP A 8 12.46 10.83 13.95
CA TRP A 8 11.01 10.84 13.97
C TRP A 8 10.53 11.79 15.05
N VAL A 9 9.62 12.70 14.72
CA VAL A 9 8.96 13.60 15.66
C VAL A 9 7.50 13.18 15.78
N TRP A 10 7.08 12.92 17.02
CA TRP A 10 5.77 12.36 17.33
C TRP A 10 5.03 13.32 18.25
N LEU A 11 3.73 13.48 18.01
CA LEU A 11 2.79 14.09 18.94
C LEU A 11 2.04 12.99 19.66
N ARG A 12 2.12 12.96 20.99
CA ARG A 12 1.30 12.09 21.81
C ARG A 12 0.18 12.89 22.44
N ASP A 13 -1.06 12.55 22.13
CA ASP A 13 -2.22 13.13 22.81
C ASP A 13 -2.25 12.62 24.26
N TYR A 14 -1.93 13.50 25.20
CA TYR A 14 -1.94 13.19 26.63
C TYR A 14 -3.13 13.88 27.30
N ARG A 15 -4.13 13.08 27.69
CA ARG A 15 -5.31 13.50 28.46
C ARG A 15 -6.22 14.53 27.77
N SER A 16 -6.21 14.66 26.44
CA SER A 16 -7.20 15.50 25.75
C SER A 16 -8.62 14.99 25.96
N THR A 17 -9.54 15.92 26.25
CA THR A 17 -10.99 15.68 26.32
C THR A 17 -11.66 15.81 24.96
N HIS A 18 -11.12 16.63 24.06
CA HIS A 18 -11.66 16.87 22.71
C HIS A 18 -11.05 15.93 21.66
N GLY A 19 -9.93 15.28 21.99
CA GLY A 19 -9.10 14.54 21.04
C GLY A 19 -8.20 15.48 20.23
N THR A 20 -7.42 14.89 19.34
CA THR A 20 -6.50 15.57 18.43
C THR A 20 -6.65 14.99 17.05
N ALA A 21 -6.62 15.82 16.01
CA ALA A 21 -6.41 15.37 14.63
C ALA A 21 -5.12 16.00 14.11
N VAL A 22 -4.29 15.22 13.42
CA VAL A 22 -3.08 15.72 12.76
C VAL A 22 -3.21 15.52 11.27
N GLY A 23 -3.36 16.63 10.56
CA GLY A 23 -3.39 16.68 9.12
C GLY A 23 -2.03 16.96 8.51
N HIS A 24 -1.80 16.43 7.32
CA HIS A 24 -0.63 16.73 6.49
C HIS A 24 -1.08 17.07 5.08
N ASP A 25 -0.70 18.24 4.58
CA ASP A 25 -1.11 18.76 3.26
C ASP A 25 -2.64 18.58 3.04
N SER A 26 -3.43 18.97 4.05
CA SER A 26 -4.90 18.84 4.09
C SER A 26 -5.48 17.42 4.09
N GLN A 27 -4.66 16.40 4.33
CA GLN A 27 -5.12 15.02 4.50
C GLN A 27 -5.39 14.69 5.96
N ASN A 28 -6.51 14.02 6.25
CA ASN A 28 -6.88 13.50 7.57
C ASN A 28 -7.11 14.56 8.67
N GLU A 29 -7.33 15.84 8.33
CA GLU A 29 -7.58 16.93 9.30
C GLU A 29 -8.82 16.70 10.18
N THR A 30 -9.76 15.87 9.73
CA THR A 30 -11.01 15.57 10.44
C THR A 30 -10.98 14.25 11.22
N GLU A 31 -9.90 13.47 11.12
CA GLU A 31 -9.75 12.19 11.83
C GLU A 31 -9.34 12.43 13.29
N VAL A 32 -10.28 12.80 14.16
CA VAL A 32 -9.98 13.08 15.57
C VAL A 32 -9.80 11.78 16.36
N ARG A 33 -8.67 11.64 17.08
CA ARG A 33 -8.41 10.52 18.00
C ARG A 33 -8.11 11.01 19.41
N ARG A 34 -8.46 10.21 20.40
CA ARG A 34 -8.11 10.45 21.80
C ARG A 34 -7.01 9.49 22.23
N ARG A 35 -6.02 10.00 22.98
CA ARG A 35 -4.91 9.21 23.57
C ARG A 35 -4.07 8.47 22.53
N ASP A 36 -4.00 8.99 21.30
CA ASP A 36 -3.27 8.39 20.20
C ASP A 36 -1.91 9.07 19.97
N THR A 37 -1.09 8.49 19.11
CA THR A 37 0.21 9.04 18.72
C THR A 37 0.24 9.33 17.21
N TRP A 38 0.67 10.53 16.87
CA TRP A 38 0.70 11.07 15.53
C TRP A 38 2.13 11.37 15.10
N ILE A 39 2.46 11.12 13.84
CA ILE A 39 3.71 11.60 13.28
C ILE A 39 3.55 13.06 12.87
N LEU A 40 4.42 13.91 13.39
CA LEU A 40 4.54 15.32 12.98
C LEU A 40 5.60 15.50 11.90
N ALA A 41 6.74 14.82 12.04
CA ALA A 41 7.80 14.86 11.05
C ALA A 41 8.56 13.55 11.02
N TYR A 42 9.12 13.21 9.86
CA TYR A 42 10.02 12.09 9.69
C TYR A 42 11.22 12.53 8.86
N GLY A 43 12.39 11.99 9.20
CA GLY A 43 13.60 12.26 8.44
C GLY A 43 13.44 11.72 7.02
N PRO A 44 13.89 12.44 5.99
CA PRO A 44 13.87 11.93 4.64
C PRO A 44 14.73 10.66 4.61
N GLY A 45 14.09 9.50 4.43
CA GLY A 45 14.80 8.28 4.05
C GLY A 45 15.59 8.54 2.76
N PRO A 46 16.58 7.70 2.42
CA PRO A 46 17.30 7.85 1.17
C PRO A 46 16.30 7.91 -0.01
N GLY A 47 16.26 9.05 -0.70
CA GLY A 47 15.36 9.27 -1.85
C GLY A 47 13.94 9.76 -1.54
N ALA A 48 13.56 9.98 -0.27
CA ALA A 48 12.28 10.59 0.08
C ALA A 48 12.41 12.12 0.05
N ALA A 49 11.73 12.78 -0.87
CA ALA A 49 11.48 14.22 -0.76
C ALA A 49 10.76 14.50 0.58
N ASN A 50 11.18 15.52 1.32
CA ASN A 50 10.50 15.95 2.54
C ASN A 50 9.04 16.29 2.16
N ARG A 51 8.11 15.45 2.60
CA ARG A 51 6.78 15.38 1.97
C ARG A 51 5.73 16.20 2.68
N PHE A 52 5.85 16.38 4.00
CA PHE A 52 4.91 17.16 4.79
C PHE A 52 5.41 18.58 4.85
N GLY A 53 4.93 19.42 3.91
CA GLY A 53 5.26 20.85 3.92
C GLY A 53 4.52 21.57 5.03
N LEU A 54 3.22 21.27 5.16
CA LEU A 54 2.35 21.83 6.20
C LEU A 54 1.72 20.71 7.03
N THR A 55 1.93 20.78 8.34
CA THR A 55 1.29 19.91 9.33
C THR A 55 0.32 20.74 10.16
N THR A 56 -0.95 20.34 10.19
CA THR A 56 -1.99 21.03 10.96
C THR A 56 -2.42 20.16 12.13
N ILE A 57 -2.35 20.67 13.35
CA ILE A 57 -2.81 20.00 14.57
C ILE A 57 -4.10 20.67 15.01
N HIS A 58 -5.20 19.93 14.99
CA HIS A 58 -6.50 20.37 15.52
C HIS A 58 -6.74 19.76 16.89
N ALA A 59 -7.04 20.61 17.88
CA ALA A 59 -7.42 20.22 19.23
C ALA A 59 -8.57 21.12 19.73
N GLY A 60 -9.81 20.66 19.56
CA GLY A 60 -10.99 21.48 19.84
C GLY A 60 -11.08 22.68 18.88
N THR A 61 -11.13 23.90 19.42
CA THR A 61 -11.13 25.15 18.64
C THR A 61 -9.74 25.64 18.26
N LEU A 62 -8.68 25.03 18.81
CA LEU A 62 -7.30 25.39 18.51
C LEU A 62 -6.84 24.65 17.25
N ALA A 63 -6.36 25.40 16.27
CA ALA A 63 -5.61 24.88 15.13
C ALA A 63 -4.17 25.43 15.20
N VAL A 64 -3.19 24.53 15.21
CA VAL A 64 -1.77 24.87 15.16
C VAL A 64 -1.23 24.41 13.83
N GLU A 65 -0.79 25.36 13.01
CA GLU A 65 -0.10 25.10 11.75
C GLU A 65 1.40 25.09 12.00
N ILE A 66 2.04 23.98 11.63
CA ILE A 66 3.48 23.79 11.68
C ILE A 66 3.94 23.61 10.25
N GLU A 67 4.57 24.63 9.69
CA GLU A 67 5.27 24.50 8.42
C GLU A 67 6.64 23.89 8.68
N PHE A 68 6.85 22.66 8.23
CA PHE A 68 8.19 22.08 8.21
C PHE A 68 8.87 22.56 6.94
N PRO A 69 9.96 23.33 7.05
CA PRO A 69 10.53 23.96 5.86
C PRO A 69 10.99 22.89 4.86
N ASN A 70 10.48 23.00 3.64
CA ASN A 70 10.80 22.12 2.52
C ASN A 70 12.24 22.35 2.10
N HIS A 71 13.15 21.50 2.60
CA HIS A 71 14.53 21.49 2.17
C HIS A 71 14.79 20.18 1.43
N ALA A 72 14.53 20.20 0.12
CA ALA A 72 15.08 19.22 -0.78
C ALA A 72 16.61 19.18 -0.57
N ALA A 73 17.13 17.98 -0.35
CA ALA A 73 18.47 17.67 0.15
C ALA A 73 18.71 18.05 1.62
N ALA A 74 19.05 17.04 2.41
CA ALA A 74 19.48 17.15 3.79
C ALA A 74 20.68 18.10 3.92
N HIS A 75 20.41 19.40 4.13
CA HIS A 75 21.45 20.33 4.54
C HIS A 75 22.00 19.81 5.88
N PRO A 76 23.32 19.55 6.03
CA PRO A 76 23.89 19.00 7.27
C PRO A 76 23.50 19.82 8.51
N GLU A 77 23.28 21.12 8.33
CA GLU A 77 22.82 22.03 9.38
C GLU A 77 21.37 21.79 9.81
N TYR A 78 20.48 21.40 8.89
CA TYR A 78 19.10 21.03 9.25
C TYR A 78 19.08 19.77 10.11
N VAL A 79 19.81 18.73 9.68
CA VAL A 79 19.90 17.47 10.45
C VAL A 79 20.47 17.76 11.84
N LYS A 80 21.49 18.63 11.94
CA LYS A 80 22.08 19.08 13.20
C LYS A 80 21.06 19.86 14.07
N ASN A 81 20.28 20.77 13.48
CA ASN A 81 19.27 21.54 14.21
C ASN A 81 18.11 20.67 14.69
N LEU A 82 17.67 19.71 13.87
CA LEU A 82 16.63 18.76 14.21
C LEU A 82 17.09 17.80 15.31
N GLN A 83 18.35 17.33 15.26
CA GLN A 83 18.96 16.53 16.34
C GLN A 83 19.03 17.35 17.63
N ALA A 84 19.53 18.58 17.58
CA ALA A 84 19.61 19.44 18.74
C ALA A 84 18.21 19.74 19.34
N PHE A 85 17.18 19.88 18.52
CA PHE A 85 15.80 20.02 18.99
C PHE A 85 15.29 18.73 19.64
N ALA A 86 15.46 17.58 19.00
CA ALA A 86 15.06 16.28 19.53
C ALA A 86 15.75 15.98 20.87
N ASP A 87 17.05 16.28 20.99
CA ASP A 87 17.83 16.10 22.22
C ASP A 87 17.30 17.00 23.35
N ARG A 88 16.95 18.26 23.05
CA ARG A 88 16.32 19.16 24.03
C ARG A 88 14.96 18.63 24.49
N CYS A 89 14.13 18.14 23.57
CA CYS A 89 12.83 17.56 23.91
C CYS A 89 12.98 16.29 24.76
N ALA A 90 13.93 15.41 24.44
CA ALA A 90 14.22 14.21 25.22
C ALA A 90 14.70 14.57 26.63
N ALA A 91 15.63 15.51 26.77
CA ALA A 91 16.12 15.99 28.06
C ALA A 91 15.00 16.63 28.90
N ALA A 92 14.12 17.43 28.28
CA ALA A 92 12.96 18.02 28.97
C ALA A 92 11.95 16.95 29.44
N ALA A 93 11.72 15.92 28.63
CA ALA A 93 10.86 14.80 28.98
C ALA A 93 11.43 13.95 30.14
N GLU A 94 12.74 13.67 30.12
CA GLU A 94 13.45 12.96 31.19
C GLU A 94 13.48 13.75 32.50
N ALA A 95 13.66 15.07 32.42
CA ALA A 95 13.66 15.96 33.57
C ALA A 95 12.29 16.06 34.28
N ARG A 96 11.21 15.44 33.73
CA ARG A 96 9.82 15.71 34.12
C ARG A 96 9.56 17.20 34.24
N ALA A 97 10.25 18.02 33.45
CA ALA A 97 10.02 19.45 33.44
C ALA A 97 8.53 19.61 33.14
N GLN A 98 7.82 20.32 34.01
CA GLN A 98 6.42 20.65 33.80
C GLN A 98 6.35 21.30 32.42
N VAL A 99 5.91 20.54 31.42
CA VAL A 99 5.59 21.08 30.11
C VAL A 99 4.62 22.22 30.43
N PRO A 100 4.93 23.48 30.07
CA PRO A 100 4.03 24.57 30.34
C PRO A 100 2.67 24.15 29.83
N ALA A 101 1.68 24.09 30.71
CA ALA A 101 0.35 23.69 30.29
C ALA A 101 -0.08 24.66 29.18
N VAL A 102 -0.87 24.19 28.21
CA VAL A 102 -1.32 25.04 27.09
C VAL A 102 -1.98 26.33 27.61
N GLU A 103 -2.55 26.28 28.83
CA GLU A 103 -3.06 27.43 29.58
C GLU A 103 -2.02 28.55 29.81
N ALA A 104 -0.74 28.22 29.95
CA ALA A 104 0.36 29.18 30.13
C ALA A 104 0.70 29.96 28.85
N LEU A 105 0.18 29.54 27.69
CA LEU A 105 0.28 30.28 26.43
C LEU A 105 -0.77 31.42 26.34
N GLY A 106 -1.62 31.59 27.36
CA GLY A 106 -2.69 32.59 27.36
C GLY A 106 -3.83 32.25 26.40
N LEU A 107 -3.93 30.99 25.97
CA LEU A 107 -5.00 30.49 25.11
C LEU A 107 -6.22 30.18 25.98
N ASP A 108 -7.18 31.09 26.00
CA ASP A 108 -8.42 30.97 26.76
C ASP A 108 -9.35 29.96 26.06
N SER A 109 -9.31 28.70 26.49
CA SER A 109 -10.28 27.72 26.01
C SER A 109 -11.62 28.01 26.68
N GLY A 110 -12.55 28.62 25.95
CA GLY A 110 -13.92 28.82 26.43
C GLY A 110 -14.57 27.52 26.93
N PRO A 111 -15.63 27.62 27.76
CA PRO A 111 -16.33 26.45 28.28
C PRO A 111 -16.78 25.54 27.13
N ALA A 112 -16.59 24.23 27.29
CA ALA A 112 -16.89 23.23 26.28
C ALA A 112 -18.33 23.36 25.77
N THR A 113 -18.50 24.03 24.64
CA THR A 113 -19.80 24.19 23.98
C THR A 113 -19.92 23.13 22.90
N GLN A 114 -20.94 22.29 23.08
CA GLN A 114 -21.42 21.21 22.22
C GLN A 114 -20.72 19.85 22.37
N ALA A 115 -21.56 18.83 22.59
CA ALA A 115 -21.22 17.44 22.39
C ALA A 115 -20.76 17.26 20.93
N ALA A 116 -19.62 16.59 20.75
CA ALA A 116 -19.14 16.21 19.43
C ALA A 116 -20.28 15.51 18.68
N SER A 117 -20.57 15.97 17.46
CA SER A 117 -21.50 15.26 16.60
C SER A 117 -21.05 13.82 16.50
N GLU A 118 -21.98 12.91 16.81
CA GLU A 118 -21.81 11.46 16.83
C GLU A 118 -21.65 10.90 15.40
N ALA A 119 -20.76 11.47 14.60
CA ALA A 119 -20.21 10.72 13.49
C ALA A 119 -19.32 9.64 14.14
N PRO A 120 -19.61 8.34 13.97
CA PRO A 120 -18.76 7.29 14.51
C PRO A 120 -17.45 7.32 13.73
N THR A 121 -16.48 8.13 14.16
CA THR A 121 -15.09 7.99 13.75
C THR A 121 -14.70 6.58 14.21
N PRO A 122 -14.36 5.64 13.31
CA PRO A 122 -14.14 4.27 13.72
C PRO A 122 -12.89 4.24 14.58
N GLY A 123 -13.08 4.18 15.90
CA GLY A 123 -12.05 4.30 16.94
C GLY A 123 -10.89 3.30 16.81
N GLU A 124 -11.00 2.33 15.91
CA GLU A 124 -10.02 1.26 15.68
C GLU A 124 -9.31 1.32 14.31
N ARG A 125 -9.80 2.09 13.34
CA ARG A 125 -9.20 2.10 11.99
C ARG A 125 -7.88 2.87 11.99
N LEU A 126 -6.83 2.24 11.45
CA LEU A 126 -5.52 2.88 11.28
C LEU A 126 -5.61 4.07 10.33
N ILE A 127 -4.86 5.14 10.57
CA ILE A 127 -4.82 6.31 9.68
C ILE A 127 -3.62 6.16 8.74
N TYR A 128 -3.81 6.50 7.46
CA TYR A 128 -2.75 6.49 6.46
C TYR A 128 -2.74 7.80 5.69
N TYR A 129 -1.56 8.34 5.43
CA TYR A 129 -1.34 9.51 4.57
C TYR A 129 -1.03 9.04 3.15
N LYS A 130 -1.75 9.58 2.17
CA LYS A 130 -1.60 9.23 0.75
C LYS A 130 -0.35 9.87 0.17
N GLY A 131 0.47 9.01 -0.42
CA GLY A 131 1.69 9.34 -1.11
C GLY A 131 1.53 9.45 -2.62
N ARG A 132 2.63 9.24 -3.37
CA ARG A 132 2.65 9.36 -4.83
C ARG A 132 1.91 8.17 -5.44
N SER A 133 1.34 8.36 -6.63
CA SER A 133 0.85 7.24 -7.44
C SER A 133 2.06 6.40 -7.87
N ILE A 134 1.99 5.09 -7.64
CA ILE A 134 3.03 4.11 -8.01
C ILE A 134 2.54 3.14 -9.08
N GLY A 135 1.25 3.16 -9.41
CA GLY A 135 0.70 2.37 -10.50
C GLY A 135 -0.72 2.80 -10.84
N LYS A 136 -1.08 2.66 -12.11
CA LYS A 136 -2.46 2.83 -12.60
C LYS A 136 -2.75 1.63 -13.51
N GLY A 137 -3.82 0.91 -13.21
CA GLY A 137 -4.19 -0.28 -13.96
C GLY A 137 -5.70 -0.38 -14.18
N GLN A 138 -6.10 -1.47 -14.83
CA GLN A 138 -7.50 -1.78 -15.11
C GLN A 138 -8.36 -1.87 -13.83
N PHE A 139 -7.76 -2.28 -12.71
CA PHE A 139 -8.44 -2.53 -11.44
C PHE A 139 -8.48 -1.33 -10.49
N GLY A 140 -7.80 -0.23 -10.83
CA GLY A 140 -7.76 0.96 -9.98
C GLY A 140 -6.40 1.66 -9.96
N GLU A 141 -6.19 2.45 -8.92
CA GLU A 141 -4.97 3.23 -8.72
C GLU A 141 -4.22 2.76 -7.47
N VAL A 142 -2.92 2.56 -7.61
CA VAL A 142 -2.04 2.16 -6.51
C VAL A 142 -1.25 3.37 -6.06
N HIS A 143 -1.31 3.68 -4.78
CA HIS A 143 -0.58 4.77 -4.15
C HIS A 143 0.34 4.24 -3.07
N LEU A 144 1.51 4.86 -2.93
CA LEU A 144 2.31 4.73 -1.72
C LEU A 144 1.52 5.33 -0.56
N VAL A 145 1.49 4.70 0.62
CA VAL A 145 0.84 5.27 1.81
C VAL A 145 1.71 5.09 3.05
N PHE A 146 1.59 6.02 3.99
CA PHE A 146 2.35 6.04 5.24
C PHE A 146 1.41 5.91 6.41
N ARG A 147 1.63 4.93 7.28
CA ARG A 147 0.78 4.77 8.45
C ARG A 147 1.08 5.86 9.48
N ALA A 148 0.05 6.59 9.90
CA ALA A 148 0.18 7.80 10.71
C ALA A 148 0.85 7.57 12.07
N ARG A 149 0.66 6.38 12.63
CA ARG A 149 1.18 6.04 13.96
C ARG A 149 2.66 5.71 13.98
N ASP A 150 3.28 5.24 12.89
CA ASP A 150 4.66 4.70 12.94
C ASP A 150 5.48 4.92 11.67
N GLY A 151 4.88 5.49 10.63
CA GLY A 151 5.57 5.92 9.43
C GLY A 151 5.98 4.76 8.54
N LEU A 152 5.54 3.54 8.87
CA LEU A 152 5.74 2.39 8.01
C LEU A 152 5.05 2.62 6.67
N VAL A 153 5.75 2.20 5.62
CA VAL A 153 5.39 2.43 4.24
C VAL A 153 4.63 1.23 3.71
N PHE A 154 3.51 1.48 3.05
CA PHE A 154 2.63 0.48 2.45
C PHE A 154 2.23 0.91 1.05
N ALA A 155 1.61 0.01 0.30
CA ALA A 155 0.88 0.33 -0.90
C ALA A 155 -0.63 0.25 -0.63
N ALA A 156 -1.39 1.18 -1.19
CA ALA A 156 -2.85 1.19 -1.16
C ALA A 156 -3.37 1.05 -2.59
N LYS A 157 -4.03 -0.08 -2.88
CA LYS A 157 -4.75 -0.30 -4.13
C LYS A 157 -6.19 0.15 -3.92
N THR A 158 -6.55 1.31 -4.48
CA THR A 158 -7.89 1.87 -4.40
C THR A 158 -8.66 1.54 -5.67
N PHE A 159 -9.82 0.91 -5.49
CA PHE A 159 -10.67 0.44 -6.59
C PHE A 159 -11.74 1.49 -6.88
N LYS A 160 -11.96 1.77 -8.17
CA LYS A 160 -13.04 2.66 -8.60
C LYS A 160 -14.34 1.86 -8.67
N PRO A 161 -15.38 2.21 -7.90
CA PRO A 161 -16.68 1.55 -8.01
C PRO A 161 -17.20 1.71 -9.44
N LEU A 162 -17.54 0.60 -10.10
CA LEU A 162 -18.27 0.70 -11.36
C LEU A 162 -19.70 1.18 -11.04
N PRO A 163 -20.25 2.15 -11.79
CA PRO A 163 -21.60 2.63 -11.53
C PRO A 163 -22.58 1.46 -11.64
N ASN A 164 -23.35 1.21 -10.57
CA ASN A 164 -24.38 0.17 -10.53
C ASN A 164 -25.43 0.50 -11.58
N LYS A 165 -25.41 -0.19 -12.72
CA LYS A 165 -26.45 -0.05 -13.77
C LYS A 165 -27.81 -0.62 -13.34
N ARG A 166 -27.88 -1.31 -12.20
CA ARG A 166 -29.12 -1.89 -11.66
C ARG A 166 -29.32 -1.42 -10.23
N LYS A 167 -30.31 -0.55 -10.02
CA LYS A 167 -30.68 0.05 -8.72
C LYS A 167 -31.45 -0.89 -7.78
N HIS A 168 -31.55 -2.19 -8.09
CA HIS A 168 -32.60 -3.05 -7.51
C HIS A 168 -32.14 -4.43 -7.04
N GLU A 169 -30.93 -4.54 -6.49
CA GLU A 169 -30.50 -5.78 -5.81
C GLU A 169 -30.14 -5.46 -4.36
N GLN A 170 -30.77 -6.18 -3.43
CA GLN A 170 -30.42 -6.22 -2.00
C GLN A 170 -29.08 -6.97 -1.77
N GLU A 171 -28.47 -7.49 -2.83
CA GLU A 171 -27.20 -8.20 -2.80
C GLU A 171 -26.00 -7.23 -2.81
N LEU A 172 -24.94 -7.60 -2.10
CA LEU A 172 -23.66 -6.89 -2.14
C LEU A 172 -23.20 -6.73 -3.59
N PRO A 173 -22.72 -5.55 -4.02
CA PRO A 173 -22.30 -5.35 -5.40
C PRO A 173 -21.27 -6.40 -5.83
N ALA A 174 -21.49 -7.07 -6.96
CA ALA A 174 -20.62 -8.14 -7.45
C ALA A 174 -19.13 -7.74 -7.52
N TRP A 175 -18.84 -6.45 -7.71
CA TRP A 175 -17.47 -5.92 -7.71
C TRP A 175 -16.83 -5.93 -6.30
N LEU A 176 -17.60 -5.70 -5.23
CA LEU A 176 -17.09 -5.71 -3.86
C LEU A 176 -16.75 -7.15 -3.42
N THR A 177 -17.55 -8.12 -3.85
CA THR A 177 -17.26 -9.54 -3.65
C THR A 177 -15.93 -9.95 -4.29
N LYS A 178 -15.61 -9.43 -5.49
CA LYS A 178 -14.31 -9.65 -6.13
C LYS A 178 -13.15 -9.07 -5.32
N ILE A 179 -13.29 -7.87 -4.79
CA ILE A 179 -12.25 -7.22 -3.96
C ILE A 179 -12.04 -7.99 -2.64
N ARG A 180 -13.13 -8.40 -1.96
CA ARG A 180 -13.05 -9.24 -0.76
C ARG A 180 -12.33 -10.54 -1.05
N ARG A 181 -12.64 -11.18 -2.19
CA ARG A 181 -11.99 -12.40 -2.63
C ARG A 181 -10.48 -12.19 -2.85
N GLU A 182 -10.10 -11.15 -3.58
CA GLU A 182 -8.70 -10.80 -3.82
C GLU A 182 -7.95 -10.61 -2.49
N PHE A 183 -8.54 -9.89 -1.53
CA PHE A 183 -8.00 -9.73 -0.18
C PHE A 183 -7.87 -11.07 0.57
N THR A 184 -8.92 -11.90 0.58
CA THR A 184 -8.92 -13.20 1.27
C THR A 184 -7.87 -14.14 0.71
N LEU A 185 -7.75 -14.23 -0.62
CA LEU A 185 -6.75 -15.10 -1.27
C LEU A 185 -5.33 -14.71 -0.87
N MET A 186 -4.99 -13.42 -0.83
CA MET A 186 -3.67 -12.99 -0.35
C MET A 186 -3.50 -13.23 1.16
N ARG A 187 -4.54 -12.95 1.96
CA ARG A 187 -4.49 -13.08 3.43
C ARG A 187 -4.31 -14.52 3.90
N GLU A 188 -4.91 -15.50 3.20
CA GLU A 188 -4.83 -16.92 3.54
C GLU A 188 -3.55 -17.61 3.01
N ASN A 189 -2.71 -16.87 2.30
CA ASN A 189 -1.46 -17.36 1.72
C ASN A 189 -0.25 -16.50 2.14
N PRO A 190 0.12 -16.47 3.44
CA PRO A 190 1.18 -15.62 3.97
C PRO A 190 2.59 -16.19 3.67
N LEU A 191 2.95 -16.24 2.39
CA LEU A 191 4.28 -16.61 1.93
C LEU A 191 5.16 -15.38 1.65
N PRO A 192 6.49 -15.47 1.80
CA PRO A 192 7.40 -14.39 1.40
C PRO A 192 7.29 -13.98 -0.07
N ASN A 193 6.93 -14.95 -0.94
CA ASN A 193 6.82 -14.81 -2.38
C ASN A 193 5.38 -14.58 -2.88
N VAL A 194 4.45 -14.27 -1.97
CA VAL A 194 3.07 -13.84 -2.28
C VAL A 194 2.84 -12.47 -1.64
N ALA A 195 2.20 -11.55 -2.36
CA ALA A 195 1.97 -10.20 -1.88
C ALA A 195 1.16 -10.20 -0.57
N GLN A 196 1.71 -9.55 0.45
CA GLN A 196 1.11 -9.53 1.79
C GLN A 196 0.11 -8.38 1.92
N VAL A 197 -1.10 -8.69 2.41
CA VAL A 197 -2.15 -7.73 2.70
C VAL A 197 -2.33 -7.54 4.22
N PHE A 198 -2.71 -6.33 4.61
CA PHE A 198 -2.85 -5.94 6.02
C PHE A 198 -4.28 -5.54 6.38
N GLU A 199 -4.95 -4.78 5.50
CA GLU A 199 -6.26 -4.19 5.80
C GLU A 199 -7.09 -4.06 4.52
N LEU A 200 -8.38 -4.41 4.61
CA LEU A 200 -9.36 -4.10 3.59
C LEU A 200 -10.30 -3.01 4.11
N ARG A 201 -10.43 -1.94 3.34
CA ARG A 201 -11.32 -0.81 3.59
C ARG A 201 -12.40 -0.85 2.55
N GLU A 202 -13.66 -0.89 2.94
CA GLU A 202 -14.76 -0.94 1.97
C GLU A 202 -15.34 0.45 1.68
N THR A 203 -15.17 1.38 2.60
CA THR A 203 -15.70 2.76 2.52
C THR A 203 -14.63 3.80 2.89
N PRO A 204 -14.73 5.05 2.38
CA PRO A 204 -15.67 5.50 1.35
C PRO A 204 -15.35 4.94 -0.04
N GLU A 205 -14.07 4.69 -0.32
CA GLU A 205 -13.61 3.98 -1.51
C GLU A 205 -12.97 2.65 -1.12
N PRO A 206 -13.32 1.55 -1.80
CA PRO A 206 -12.73 0.24 -1.54
C PRO A 206 -11.22 0.30 -1.75
N THR A 207 -10.45 -0.09 -0.73
CA THR A 207 -8.99 0.01 -0.73
C THR A 207 -8.38 -1.17 0.01
N ILE A 208 -7.42 -1.85 -0.63
CA ILE A 208 -6.58 -2.85 0.03
C ILE A 208 -5.24 -2.20 0.41
N ILE A 209 -4.87 -2.30 1.68
CA ILE A 209 -3.54 -1.96 2.19
C ILE A 209 -2.66 -3.20 2.16
N MET A 210 -1.50 -3.10 1.51
CA MET A 210 -0.57 -4.20 1.26
C MET A 210 0.88 -3.76 1.43
N ALA A 211 1.80 -4.72 1.47
CA ALA A 211 3.23 -4.47 1.54
C ALA A 211 3.68 -3.62 0.34
N TYR A 212 4.60 -2.68 0.58
CA TYR A 212 5.22 -1.90 -0.48
C TYR A 212 6.53 -2.56 -0.91
N TYR A 213 6.68 -2.76 -2.22
CA TYR A 213 7.87 -3.32 -2.86
C TYR A 213 8.60 -2.21 -3.62
N PRO A 214 9.71 -1.67 -3.10
CA PRO A 214 10.31 -0.42 -3.60
C PRO A 214 10.82 -0.50 -5.04
N GLN A 215 11.25 -1.67 -5.48
CA GLN A 215 11.75 -1.88 -6.84
C GLN A 215 10.61 -1.99 -7.85
N GLY A 216 9.35 -2.12 -7.42
CA GLY A 216 8.23 -2.23 -8.35
C GLY A 216 8.14 -3.60 -9.02
N ASN A 217 7.50 -3.64 -10.19
CA ASN A 217 7.33 -4.87 -10.96
C ASN A 217 8.57 -5.19 -11.80
N MET A 218 8.72 -6.44 -12.20
CA MET A 218 9.91 -6.93 -12.89
C MET A 218 10.19 -6.25 -14.24
N VAL A 219 9.16 -5.74 -14.93
CA VAL A 219 9.33 -5.00 -16.20
C VAL A 219 10.05 -3.67 -15.95
N ASP A 220 9.71 -3.00 -14.85
CA ASP A 220 10.28 -1.71 -14.47
C ASP A 220 11.51 -1.84 -13.54
N ALA A 221 11.67 -2.97 -12.85
CA ALA A 221 12.36 -3.03 -11.56
C ALA A 221 13.88 -3.01 -11.57
N LEU A 222 14.54 -3.37 -12.69
CA LEU A 222 16.00 -3.43 -12.92
C LEU A 222 16.30 -4.63 -13.82
N ILE A 223 17.37 -4.54 -14.62
CA ILE A 223 17.91 -5.69 -15.35
C ILE A 223 18.47 -6.68 -14.33
N LEU A 224 17.79 -7.80 -14.14
CA LEU A 224 18.29 -8.91 -13.30
C LEU A 224 19.38 -9.66 -14.03
N ASP A 225 20.43 -10.06 -13.30
CA ASP A 225 21.44 -10.99 -13.80
C ASP A 225 20.88 -12.41 -13.94
N GLU A 226 21.58 -13.27 -14.69
CA GLU A 226 21.15 -14.65 -14.95
C GLU A 226 20.89 -15.44 -13.65
N GLY A 227 21.76 -15.27 -12.64
CA GLY A 227 21.61 -15.94 -11.34
C GLY A 227 20.35 -15.48 -10.60
N GLN A 228 20.04 -14.18 -10.64
CA GLN A 228 18.83 -13.60 -10.08
C GLN A 228 17.58 -14.06 -10.83
N ARG A 229 17.61 -14.16 -12.16
CA ARG A 229 16.49 -14.70 -12.94
C ARG A 229 16.21 -16.16 -12.60
N MET A 230 17.25 -16.99 -12.54
CA MET A 230 17.11 -18.41 -12.18
C MET A 230 16.62 -18.60 -10.75
N SER A 231 17.20 -17.88 -9.79
CA SER A 231 16.76 -17.89 -8.39
C SER A 231 15.32 -17.39 -8.25
N GLY A 232 14.99 -16.29 -8.92
CA GLY A 232 13.66 -15.70 -8.92
C GLY A 232 12.60 -16.63 -9.52
N PHE A 233 12.95 -17.34 -10.59
CA PHE A 233 12.06 -18.33 -11.20
C PHE A 233 11.77 -19.50 -10.24
N GLY A 234 12.79 -20.00 -9.54
CA GLY A 234 12.62 -21.00 -8.49
C GLY A 234 11.68 -20.53 -7.37
N GLN A 235 11.81 -19.28 -6.93
CA GLN A 235 10.92 -18.70 -5.93
C GLN A 235 9.46 -18.60 -6.41
N VAL A 236 9.24 -18.22 -7.67
CA VAL A 236 7.89 -18.17 -8.26
C VAL A 236 7.30 -19.58 -8.36
N LEU A 237 8.09 -20.58 -8.73
CA LEU A 237 7.66 -21.99 -8.75
C LEU A 237 7.22 -22.48 -7.36
N GLU A 238 8.00 -22.20 -6.32
CA GLU A 238 7.65 -22.59 -4.94
C GLU A 238 6.37 -21.90 -4.47
N ALA A 239 6.22 -20.61 -4.74
CA ALA A 239 5.02 -19.85 -4.41
C ALA A 239 3.78 -20.41 -5.14
N LEU A 240 3.93 -20.70 -6.43
CA LEU A 240 2.84 -21.23 -7.25
C LEU A 240 2.44 -22.65 -6.83
N ALA A 241 3.42 -23.50 -6.51
CA ALA A 241 3.16 -24.84 -5.98
C ALA A 241 2.35 -24.79 -4.68
N HIS A 242 2.64 -23.84 -3.78
CA HIS A 242 1.84 -23.62 -2.58
C HIS A 242 0.40 -23.19 -2.88
N LEU A 243 0.21 -22.24 -3.81
CA LEU A 243 -1.11 -21.77 -4.22
C LEU A 243 -1.92 -22.93 -4.82
N HIS A 244 -1.31 -23.69 -5.73
CA HIS A 244 -1.93 -24.84 -6.39
C HIS A 244 -2.28 -25.96 -5.42
N ALA A 245 -1.46 -26.21 -4.39
CA ALA A 245 -1.76 -27.18 -3.34
C ALA A 245 -3.02 -26.81 -2.53
N LYS A 246 -3.37 -25.53 -2.48
CA LYS A 246 -4.62 -25.01 -1.87
C LYS A 246 -5.74 -24.82 -2.90
N GLY A 247 -5.53 -25.27 -4.14
CA GLY A 247 -6.47 -25.10 -5.25
C GLY A 247 -6.59 -23.67 -5.76
N VAL A 248 -5.71 -22.75 -5.37
CA VAL A 248 -5.73 -21.36 -5.85
C VAL A 248 -5.05 -21.28 -7.22
N VAL A 249 -5.78 -20.80 -8.23
CA VAL A 249 -5.27 -20.55 -9.60
C VAL A 249 -5.16 -19.03 -9.80
N HIS A 250 -4.01 -18.53 -10.26
CA HIS A 250 -3.74 -17.10 -10.40
C HIS A 250 -4.42 -16.49 -11.64
N ARG A 251 -4.31 -17.17 -12.80
CA ARG A 251 -4.94 -16.85 -14.10
C ARG A 251 -4.44 -15.61 -14.86
N ASP A 252 -3.54 -14.82 -14.27
CA ASP A 252 -2.88 -13.71 -14.96
C ASP A 252 -1.40 -13.60 -14.57
N LEU A 253 -0.67 -14.72 -14.63
CA LEU A 253 0.78 -14.67 -14.41
C LEU A 253 1.47 -13.98 -15.60
N LYS A 254 2.26 -12.97 -15.27
CA LYS A 254 3.03 -12.14 -16.21
C LYS A 254 4.11 -11.36 -15.47
N PRO A 255 5.18 -10.88 -16.14
CA PRO A 255 6.24 -10.11 -15.49
C PRO A 255 5.77 -8.87 -14.71
N GLU A 256 4.70 -8.20 -15.17
CA GLU A 256 4.11 -7.04 -14.50
C GLU A 256 3.50 -7.38 -13.12
N ASN A 257 3.13 -8.65 -12.92
CA ASN A 257 2.55 -9.17 -11.68
C ASN A 257 3.62 -9.79 -10.75
N PHE A 258 4.90 -9.64 -11.08
CA PHE A 258 6.00 -10.05 -10.22
C PHE A 258 6.72 -8.82 -9.66
N LEU A 259 6.59 -8.62 -8.36
CA LEU A 259 7.24 -7.53 -7.65
C LEU A 259 8.62 -7.96 -7.17
N VAL A 260 9.59 -7.04 -7.21
CA VAL A 260 10.98 -7.31 -6.83
C VAL A 260 11.27 -6.65 -5.49
N GLU A 261 12.04 -7.33 -4.65
CA GLU A 261 12.69 -6.74 -3.48
C GLU A 261 14.13 -7.24 -3.40
N LEU A 262 15.09 -6.31 -3.37
CA LEU A 262 16.53 -6.64 -3.39
C LEU A 262 17.13 -6.72 -1.98
N ALA A 263 16.50 -6.06 -1.00
CA ALA A 263 17.01 -5.91 0.35
C ALA A 263 15.88 -6.15 1.37
N PRO A 264 16.14 -6.86 2.48
CA PRO A 264 17.44 -7.38 2.92
C PRO A 264 17.94 -8.59 2.11
N PHE A 265 17.05 -9.28 1.40
CA PHE A 265 17.38 -10.41 0.53
C PHE A 265 16.62 -10.30 -0.77
N PHE A 266 17.21 -10.81 -1.85
CA PHE A 266 16.57 -10.88 -3.16
C PHE A 266 15.33 -11.79 -3.11
N LYS A 267 14.16 -11.23 -3.44
CA LYS A 267 12.93 -11.99 -3.60
C LYS A 267 12.05 -11.50 -4.75
N ILE A 268 11.37 -12.45 -5.38
CA ILE A 268 10.27 -12.20 -6.32
C ILE A 268 8.95 -12.52 -5.65
N VAL A 269 7.98 -11.62 -5.77
CA VAL A 269 6.68 -11.71 -5.12
C VAL A 269 5.56 -11.70 -6.15
N ILE A 270 4.72 -12.74 -6.14
CA ILE A 270 3.51 -12.80 -6.95
C ILE A 270 2.47 -11.82 -6.39
N ALA A 271 1.99 -10.93 -7.26
CA ALA A 271 1.02 -9.90 -6.94
C ALA A 271 -0.17 -9.93 -7.92
N ASP A 272 -1.20 -9.14 -7.59
CA ASP A 272 -2.44 -8.98 -8.37
C ASP A 272 -3.30 -10.25 -8.52
N PHE A 273 -3.95 -10.61 -7.42
CA PHE A 273 -4.91 -11.72 -7.36
C PHE A 273 -6.32 -11.33 -7.84
N GLY A 274 -6.47 -10.21 -8.57
CA GLY A 274 -7.77 -9.70 -9.02
C GLY A 274 -8.52 -10.66 -9.97
N LEU A 275 -7.77 -11.55 -10.65
CA LEU A 275 -8.30 -12.63 -11.48
C LEU A 275 -8.19 -14.00 -10.82
N ALA A 276 -7.61 -14.13 -9.62
CA ALA A 276 -7.39 -15.45 -9.00
C ALA A 276 -8.70 -16.10 -8.49
N ASN A 277 -8.71 -17.44 -8.42
CA ASN A 277 -9.90 -18.23 -8.07
C ASN A 277 -9.51 -19.57 -7.41
N VAL A 278 -10.43 -20.20 -6.68
CA VAL A 278 -10.26 -21.56 -6.14
C VAL A 278 -10.84 -22.56 -7.13
N ALA A 279 -10.08 -23.56 -7.54
CA ALA A 279 -10.42 -24.50 -8.61
C ALA A 279 -11.69 -25.34 -8.34
N ALA A 280 -12.09 -25.50 -7.06
CA ALA A 280 -13.32 -26.19 -6.67
C ALA A 280 -14.61 -25.40 -6.99
N ASP A 281 -14.51 -24.11 -7.34
CA ASP A 281 -15.63 -23.30 -7.82
C ASP A 281 -15.86 -23.57 -9.33
N ASP A 282 -16.41 -24.75 -9.66
CA ASP A 282 -16.68 -25.27 -11.02
C ASP A 282 -17.39 -24.28 -11.97
N ALA A 283 -18.01 -23.23 -11.43
CA ALA A 283 -18.79 -22.25 -12.18
C ALA A 283 -17.99 -21.09 -12.80
N TRP A 284 -16.69 -20.91 -12.50
CA TRP A 284 -15.97 -19.66 -12.86
C TRP A 284 -14.68 -19.83 -13.68
N LEU A 285 -14.37 -21.05 -14.13
CA LEU A 285 -13.20 -21.34 -14.97
C LEU A 285 -13.52 -21.36 -16.48
N LYS A 286 -14.55 -20.63 -16.91
CA LYS A 286 -14.98 -20.53 -18.32
C LYS A 286 -14.80 -19.13 -18.93
N THR A 287 -14.40 -18.15 -18.11
CA THR A 287 -14.24 -16.77 -18.57
C THR A 287 -12.86 -16.56 -19.16
N PHE A 288 -12.81 -16.12 -20.41
CA PHE A 288 -11.58 -15.66 -21.04
C PHE A 288 -11.01 -14.45 -20.28
N CYS A 289 -9.83 -14.61 -19.70
CA CYS A 289 -9.10 -13.57 -18.98
C CYS A 289 -7.60 -13.89 -19.01
N GLY A 290 -6.77 -12.90 -18.70
CA GLY A 290 -5.31 -13.02 -18.75
C GLY A 290 -4.68 -12.25 -19.91
N SER A 291 -3.37 -12.06 -19.83
CA SER A 291 -2.60 -11.28 -20.79
C SER A 291 -2.19 -12.15 -21.99
N LEU A 292 -2.71 -11.83 -23.19
CA LEU A 292 -2.68 -12.68 -24.40
C LEU A 292 -1.35 -13.42 -24.68
N LYS A 293 -0.21 -12.78 -24.43
CA LYS A 293 1.13 -13.36 -24.63
C LYS A 293 1.39 -14.61 -23.79
N TYR A 294 0.82 -14.68 -22.59
CA TYR A 294 1.10 -15.72 -21.59
C TYR A 294 -0.05 -16.72 -21.42
N VAL A 295 -1.15 -16.53 -22.13
CA VAL A 295 -2.39 -17.32 -21.96
C VAL A 295 -2.22 -18.72 -22.57
N ALA A 296 -2.65 -19.74 -21.83
CA ALA A 296 -2.64 -21.13 -22.27
C ALA A 296 -3.67 -21.40 -23.37
N PRO A 297 -3.41 -22.33 -24.31
CA PRO A 297 -4.29 -22.60 -25.45
C PRO A 297 -5.72 -22.99 -25.03
N GLU A 298 -5.88 -23.70 -23.92
CA GLU A 298 -7.18 -24.12 -23.38
C GLU A 298 -8.02 -22.97 -22.80
N VAL A 299 -7.40 -21.83 -22.48
CA VAL A 299 -8.10 -20.64 -21.95
C VAL A 299 -8.82 -19.88 -23.07
N PHE A 300 -8.38 -20.02 -24.33
CA PHE A 300 -9.03 -19.40 -25.47
C PHE A 300 -10.45 -19.94 -25.68
N PRO A 301 -11.40 -19.12 -26.17
CA PRO A 301 -12.78 -19.55 -26.40
C PRO A 301 -12.84 -20.75 -27.37
N GLY A 302 -13.43 -21.86 -26.94
CA GLY A 302 -13.52 -23.10 -27.73
C GLY A 302 -14.18 -24.24 -26.94
N PRO A 303 -14.21 -25.48 -27.47
CA PRO A 303 -14.77 -26.65 -26.78
C PRO A 303 -13.94 -27.13 -25.57
N SER A 304 -13.08 -26.27 -25.02
CA SER A 304 -12.23 -26.59 -23.88
C SER A 304 -13.05 -26.77 -22.60
N HIS A 305 -12.64 -27.77 -21.83
CA HIS A 305 -13.09 -28.03 -20.47
C HIS A 305 -12.31 -27.07 -19.56
N GLY A 306 -12.94 -26.54 -18.50
CA GLY A 306 -12.46 -25.34 -17.78
C GLY A 306 -10.96 -25.30 -17.43
N HIS A 307 -10.41 -24.09 -17.34
CA HIS A 307 -8.99 -23.88 -17.08
C HIS A 307 -8.63 -24.10 -15.61
N GLY A 308 -7.58 -24.88 -15.33
CA GLY A 308 -7.13 -25.19 -13.96
C GLY A 308 -5.74 -24.64 -13.64
N THR A 309 -5.09 -25.24 -12.65
CA THR A 309 -3.71 -24.94 -12.25
C THR A 309 -2.69 -25.05 -13.39
N LEU A 310 -2.95 -25.91 -14.39
CA LEU A 310 -2.08 -26.08 -15.57
C LEU A 310 -1.97 -24.83 -16.45
N ALA A 311 -2.98 -23.97 -16.44
CA ALA A 311 -2.92 -22.71 -17.18
C ALA A 311 -1.84 -21.77 -16.61
N ASP A 312 -1.69 -21.73 -15.29
CA ASP A 312 -0.60 -20.97 -14.64
C ASP A 312 0.77 -21.57 -14.97
N VAL A 313 0.87 -22.91 -15.06
CA VAL A 313 2.11 -23.60 -15.44
C VAL A 313 2.52 -23.23 -16.87
N TRP A 314 1.56 -23.15 -17.80
CA TRP A 314 1.81 -22.66 -19.15
C TRP A 314 2.34 -21.23 -19.13
N SER A 315 1.64 -20.31 -18.45
CA SER A 315 2.07 -18.91 -18.35
C SER A 315 3.49 -18.79 -17.81
N LEU A 316 3.82 -19.57 -16.76
CA LEU A 316 5.16 -19.61 -16.20
C LEU A 316 6.20 -20.19 -17.16
N GLY A 317 5.83 -21.18 -17.98
CA GLY A 317 6.70 -21.71 -19.04
C GLY A 317 7.06 -20.64 -20.09
N VAL A 318 6.08 -19.86 -20.55
CA VAL A 318 6.31 -18.73 -21.47
C VAL A 318 7.24 -17.70 -20.84
N ILE A 319 7.00 -17.35 -19.57
CA ILE A 319 7.84 -16.41 -18.82
C ILE A 319 9.27 -16.95 -18.64
N GLY A 320 9.42 -18.22 -18.32
CA GLY A 320 10.73 -18.85 -18.16
C GLY A 320 11.54 -18.83 -19.47
N ILE A 321 10.89 -19.10 -20.60
CA ILE A 321 11.51 -18.96 -21.93
C ILE A 321 11.95 -17.51 -22.16
N GLU A 322 11.09 -16.54 -21.84
CA GLU A 322 11.40 -15.13 -22.00
C GLU A 322 12.60 -14.69 -21.14
N TRP A 323 12.70 -15.17 -19.89
CA TRP A 323 13.80 -14.79 -18.98
C TRP A 323 15.14 -15.44 -19.32
N ILE A 324 15.10 -16.67 -19.85
CA ILE A 324 16.31 -17.45 -20.17
C ILE A 324 16.84 -17.09 -21.56
N TYR A 325 15.95 -16.82 -22.53
CA TYR A 325 16.34 -16.67 -23.93
C TYR A 325 16.18 -15.24 -24.48
N ASP A 326 15.79 -14.25 -23.66
CA ASP A 326 15.57 -12.84 -24.04
C ASP A 326 14.74 -12.72 -25.34
N PHE A 327 13.48 -13.18 -25.31
CA PHE A 327 12.61 -13.20 -26.48
C PHE A 327 12.52 -11.80 -27.13
N PRO A 328 12.73 -11.65 -28.44
CA PRO A 328 12.54 -10.36 -29.12
C PRO A 328 11.07 -9.95 -29.02
N GLU A 329 10.81 -8.65 -28.83
CA GLU A 329 9.44 -8.14 -28.82
C GLU A 329 8.69 -8.58 -30.09
N PRO A 330 7.41 -8.99 -29.96
CA PRO A 330 6.61 -9.32 -31.13
C PRO A 330 6.54 -8.08 -32.05
N PRO A 331 6.58 -8.28 -33.39
CA PRO A 331 6.52 -7.17 -34.32
C PRO A 331 5.24 -6.34 -34.08
N PRO A 332 5.30 -5.00 -34.26
CA PRO A 332 4.14 -4.15 -34.03
C PRO A 332 2.97 -4.60 -34.92
N VAL A 333 1.79 -4.70 -34.31
CA VAL A 333 0.55 -5.02 -35.03
C VAL A 333 0.34 -3.93 -36.09
N PRO A 334 0.21 -4.28 -37.37
CA PRO A 334 -0.03 -3.28 -38.41
C PRO A 334 -1.31 -2.51 -38.06
N ALA A 335 -1.23 -1.18 -38.08
CA ALA A 335 -2.43 -0.35 -37.94
C ALA A 335 -3.47 -0.82 -38.96
N GLN A 336 -4.68 -1.13 -38.50
CA GLN A 336 -5.81 -1.36 -39.39
C GLN A 336 -5.96 -0.10 -40.24
N LYS A 337 -5.75 -0.24 -41.56
CA LYS A 337 -5.97 0.84 -42.53
C LYS A 337 -7.44 1.17 -42.66
#